data_AF-A0A814KV29-F1
#
_entry.id   AF-A0A814KV29-F1
#
_cell.length_a   1.000
_cell.length_b   1.000
_cell.length_c   1.000
_cell.angle_alpha   90.00
_cell.angle_beta   90.00
_cell.angle_gamma   90.00
#
_symmetry.space_group_name_H-M   'P 1'
#
loop_
_entity.id
_entity.type
_entity.pdbx_description
1 polymer ?
#
loop_
_entity_poly.entity_id
_entity_poly.type
_entity_poly.pdbx_seq_one_letter_code
_entity_poly.pdbx_strand_id
1 'polypeptide(L)'
;MTTVSTTGDGNCLYNAISLSLCGTEEMSKEIKLGMIFIYFDYEKYFRNVFEKSGYEYNYEKMIEKSATMGVFGNEFNMLALSCLFMRPINC
;
A
#
# COMPACT_ATOMS: atom_id res chain seq x y z
N MET A 1 -1.23 24.32 1.52
CA MET A 1 -1.40 22.91 1.14
C MET A 1 -2.83 22.78 0.65
N THR A 2 -3.03 22.32 -0.58
CA THR A 2 -4.37 22.20 -1.18
C THR A 2 -4.75 20.73 -1.16
N THR A 3 -5.88 20.40 -0.55
CA THR A 3 -6.38 19.02 -0.50
C THR A 3 -7.04 18.67 -1.83
N VAL A 4 -6.76 17.47 -2.33
CA VAL A 4 -7.42 16.89 -3.49
C VAL A 4 -8.20 15.67 -3.02
N SER A 5 -9.43 15.51 -3.47
CA SER A 5 -10.28 14.37 -3.13
C SER A 5 -10.05 13.22 -4.09
N THR A 6 -10.01 12.00 -3.56
CA THR A 6 -10.05 10.77 -4.36
C THR A 6 -11.47 10.22 -4.44
N THR A 7 -11.67 9.21 -5.30
CA THR A 7 -12.80 8.27 -5.15
C THR A 7 -12.84 7.73 -3.71
N GLY A 8 -14.02 7.77 -3.09
CA GLY A 8 -14.24 7.38 -1.70
C GLY A 8 -14.51 5.89 -1.53
N ASP A 9 -13.51 5.04 -1.81
CA ASP A 9 -13.59 3.59 -1.65
C ASP A 9 -12.38 3.02 -0.89
N GLY A 10 -12.31 1.70 -0.72
CA GLY A 10 -11.18 1.07 -0.06
C GLY A 10 -9.86 1.10 -0.84
N ASN A 11 -9.84 1.65 -2.06
CA ASN A 11 -8.61 1.88 -2.82
C ASN A 11 -8.08 3.31 -2.67
N CYS A 12 -8.72 4.15 -1.84
CA CYS A 12 -8.41 5.57 -1.70
C CYS A 12 -6.92 5.88 -1.44
N LEU A 13 -6.19 5.01 -0.72
CA LEU A 13 -4.74 5.15 -0.55
C LEU A 13 -4.02 5.15 -1.91
N TYR A 14 -4.27 4.14 -2.74
CA TYR A 14 -3.62 3.99 -4.04
C TYR A 14 -4.09 5.05 -5.04
N ASN A 15 -5.33 5.52 -4.90
CA ASN A 15 -5.87 6.65 -5.66
C ASN A 15 -5.16 7.94 -5.28
N ALA A 16 -4.92 8.19 -3.99
CA ALA A 16 -4.20 9.36 -3.51
C ALA A 16 -2.75 9.37 -4.00
N ILE A 17 -2.08 8.21 -4.00
CA ILE A 17 -0.72 8.09 -4.56
C ILE A 17 -0.73 8.31 -6.07
N SER A 18 -1.66 7.71 -6.81
CA SER A 18 -1.79 7.93 -8.26
C SER A 18 -2.00 9.40 -8.59
N LEU A 19 -2.91 10.09 -7.87
CA LEU A 19 -3.13 11.53 -8.05
C LEU A 19 -1.87 12.33 -7.74
N SER A 20 -1.15 11.98 -6.68
CA SER A 20 0.07 12.70 -6.28
C SER A 20 1.22 12.55 -7.29
N LEU A 21 1.28 11.41 -7.99
CA LEU A 21 2.34 11.13 -8.95
C LEU A 21 2.00 11.59 -10.38
N CYS A 22 0.75 11.38 -10.79
CA CYS A 22 0.34 11.49 -12.20
C CYS A 22 -0.81 12.48 -12.43
N GLY A 23 -1.41 13.04 -11.38
CA GLY A 23 -2.58 13.91 -11.48
C GLY A 23 -3.88 13.19 -11.83
N THR A 24 -3.90 11.85 -11.87
CA THR A 24 -5.09 11.02 -12.16
C THR A 24 -5.12 9.79 -11.24
N GLU A 25 -6.27 9.11 -11.13
CA GLU A 25 -6.41 7.83 -10.39
C GLU A 25 -6.15 6.58 -11.26
N GLU A 26 -5.74 6.75 -12.52
CA GLU A 26 -5.71 5.64 -13.49
C GLU A 26 -4.66 4.58 -13.15
N MET A 27 -3.59 4.94 -12.43
CA MET A 27 -2.49 4.03 -12.10
C MET A 27 -2.67 3.31 -10.76
N SER A 28 -3.80 3.48 -10.08
CA SER A 28 -3.98 2.97 -8.72
C SER A 28 -3.86 1.44 -8.61
N LYS A 29 -4.26 0.72 -9.66
CA LYS A 29 -4.15 -0.75 -9.69
C LYS A 29 -2.70 -1.20 -9.88
N GLU A 30 -1.97 -0.53 -10.77
CA GLU A 30 -0.55 -0.76 -11.04
C GLU A 30 0.29 -0.44 -9.81
N ILE A 31 -0.03 0.65 -9.11
CA ILE A 31 0.61 1.04 -7.85
C ILE A 31 0.37 -0.03 -6.78
N LYS A 32 -0.88 -0.48 -6.63
CA LYS A 32 -1.21 -1.56 -5.68
C LYS A 32 -0.48 -2.86 -6.04
N LEU A 33 -0.42 -3.21 -7.33
CA LEU A 33 0.30 -4.38 -7.80
C LEU A 33 1.81 -4.27 -7.50
N GLY A 34 2.43 -3.12 -7.81
CA GLY A 34 3.83 -2.86 -7.50
C GLY A 34 4.13 -2.94 -6.00
N MET A 35 3.23 -2.43 -5.16
CA MET A 35 3.32 -2.55 -3.70
C MET A 35 3.28 -4.02 -3.25
N ILE A 36 2.44 -4.86 -3.87
CA ILE A 36 2.43 -6.30 -3.59
C ILE A 36 3.74 -6.97 -3.98
N PHE A 37 4.36 -6.60 -5.11
CA PHE A 37 5.70 -7.11 -5.47
C PHE A 37 6.77 -6.77 -4.43
N ILE A 38 6.69 -5.59 -3.81
CA ILE A 38 7.60 -5.21 -2.72
C ILE A 38 7.50 -6.15 -1.52
N TYR A 39 6.32 -6.69 -1.21
CA TYR A 39 6.22 -7.70 -0.14
C TYR A 39 7.01 -8.96 -0.47
N PHE A 40 7.04 -9.38 -1.73
CA PHE A 40 7.82 -10.55 -2.15
C PHE A 40 9.32 -10.25 -2.21
N ASP A 41 9.72 -9.10 -2.78
CA ASP A 41 11.13 -8.71 -2.90
C ASP A 41 11.80 -8.51 -1.54
N TYR A 42 11.05 -8.03 -0.55
CA TYR A 42 11.52 -7.75 0.81
C TYR A 42 10.86 -8.66 1.85
N GLU A 43 10.49 -9.89 1.48
CA GLU A 43 9.69 -10.80 2.31
C GLU A 43 10.23 -10.93 3.73
N LYS A 44 11.53 -11.22 3.87
CA LYS A 44 12.17 -11.41 5.19
C LYS A 44 12.01 -10.19 6.09
N TYR A 45 12.10 -8.99 5.53
CA TYR A 45 11.93 -7.74 6.27
C TYR A 45 10.47 -7.57 6.69
N PHE A 46 9.53 -7.61 5.73
CA PHE A 46 8.12 -7.38 6.02
C PHE A 46 7.52 -8.45 6.93
N ARG A 47 7.89 -9.71 6.76
CA ARG A 47 7.49 -10.81 7.67
C ARG A 47 7.96 -10.53 9.09
N ASN A 48 9.22 -10.15 9.28
CA ASN A 48 9.78 -9.85 10.61
C ASN A 48 9.06 -8.68 11.28
N VAL A 49 8.80 -7.60 10.53
CA VAL A 49 8.10 -6.43 11.05
C VAL A 49 6.64 -6.78 11.39
N PHE A 50 5.96 -7.52 10.51
CA PHE A 50 4.57 -7.91 10.70
C PHE A 50 4.39 -8.87 11.88
N GLU A 51 5.23 -9.90 12.02
CA GLU A 51 5.14 -10.85 13.16
C GLU A 51 5.34 -10.17 14.52
N LYS A 52 6.09 -9.06 14.57
CA LYS A 52 6.28 -8.25 15.78
C LYS A 52 5.13 -7.30 16.09
N SER A 53 4.23 -7.07 15.13
CA SER A 53 3.15 -6.09 15.26
C SER A 53 1.92 -6.60 16.02
N GLY A 54 1.84 -7.91 16.29
CA GLY A 54 0.80 -8.49 17.15
C GLY A 54 -0.58 -8.66 16.48
N TYR A 55 -0.66 -8.62 15.15
CA TYR A 55 -1.89 -8.93 14.44
C TYR A 55 -2.30 -10.39 14.64
N GLU A 56 -3.61 -10.65 14.65
CA GLU A 56 -4.19 -11.98 14.90
C GLU A 56 -3.97 -12.99 13.76
N TYR A 57 -3.59 -12.51 12.58
CA TYR A 57 -3.40 -13.32 11.38
C TYR A 57 -1.94 -13.33 10.95
N ASN A 58 -1.56 -14.30 10.12
CA ASN A 58 -0.18 -14.46 9.64
C ASN A 58 0.15 -13.54 8.45
N TYR A 59 1.43 -13.52 8.10
CA TYR A 59 1.95 -12.68 7.02
C TYR A 59 1.31 -12.96 5.66
N GLU A 60 1.04 -14.22 5.33
CA GLU A 60 0.39 -14.61 4.08
C GLU A 60 -1.02 -14.04 3.99
N LYS A 61 -1.78 -14.08 5.10
CA LYS A 61 -3.11 -13.49 5.17
C LYS A 61 -3.06 -11.96 5.07
N MET A 62 -1.97 -11.34 5.54
CA MET A 62 -1.72 -9.91 5.34
C MET A 62 -1.56 -9.56 3.86
N ILE A 63 -0.75 -10.32 3.13
CA ILE A 63 -0.57 -10.13 1.68
C ILE A 63 -1.89 -10.36 0.94
N GLU A 64 -2.63 -11.42 1.27
CA GLU A 64 -3.93 -11.73 0.65
C GLU A 64 -4.91 -10.57 0.82
N LYS A 65 -5.05 -10.06 2.05
CA LYS A 65 -5.88 -8.88 2.34
C LYS A 65 -5.41 -7.66 1.56
N SER A 66 -4.10 -7.39 1.56
CA SER A 66 -3.50 -6.24 0.86
C SER A 66 -3.71 -6.32 -0.66
N ALA A 67 -3.68 -7.51 -1.24
CA ALA A 67 -3.90 -7.73 -2.68
C ALA A 67 -5.38 -7.61 -3.09
N THR A 68 -6.31 -7.70 -2.13
CA THR A 68 -7.75 -7.70 -2.40
C THR A 68 -8.23 -6.30 -2.77
N MET A 69 -8.88 -6.16 -3.93
CA MET A 69 -9.43 -4.87 -4.38
C MET A 69 -10.52 -4.36 -3.44
N GLY A 70 -10.51 -3.04 -3.16
CA GLY A 70 -11.46 -2.43 -2.23
C GLY A 70 -11.16 -2.69 -0.75
N VAL A 71 -10.07 -3.39 -0.41
CA VAL A 71 -9.57 -3.43 0.97
C VAL A 71 -8.69 -2.20 1.23
N PHE A 72 -9.04 -1.48 2.31
CA PHE A 72 -8.30 -0.33 2.80
C PHE A 72 -6.84 -0.66 3.08
N GLY A 73 -5.96 0.24 2.66
CA GLY A 73 -4.54 0.14 2.97
C GLY A 73 -4.26 0.40 4.46
N ASN A 74 -3.17 -0.17 4.95
CA ASN A 74 -2.67 -0.03 6.32
C ASN A 74 -1.22 0.48 6.35
N GLU A 75 -0.61 0.52 7.53
CA GLU A 75 0.77 0.97 7.75
C GLU A 75 1.81 0.14 6.99
N PHE A 76 1.56 -1.16 6.75
CA PHE A 76 2.45 -2.00 5.95
C PHE A 76 2.34 -1.67 4.47
N ASN A 77 1.15 -1.31 3.97
CA ASN A 77 1.00 -0.87 2.58
C ASN A 77 1.73 0.45 2.37
N MET A 78 1.62 1.38 3.33
CA MET A 78 2.37 2.64 3.32
C MET A 78 3.89 2.45 3.32
N LEU A 79 4.39 1.54 4.16
CA LEU A 79 5.81 1.20 4.20
C LEU A 79 6.27 0.56 2.88
N ALA A 80 5.50 -0.37 2.32
CA ALA A 80 5.80 -1.00 1.03
C ALA A 80 5.75 0.01 -0.13
N LEU A 81 4.80 0.95 -0.13
CA LEU A 81 4.76 2.04 -1.12
C LEU A 81 5.98 2.96 -0.97
N SER A 82 6.43 3.23 0.26
CA SER A 82 7.65 4.03 0.49
C SER A 82 8.89 3.34 -0.09
N CYS A 83 8.98 2.01 0.04
CA CYS A 83 10.00 1.21 -0.63
C CYS A 83 9.86 1.23 -2.16
N LEU A 84 8.63 1.08 -2.68
CA LEU A 84 8.35 1.09 -4.13
C LEU A 84 8.84 2.37 -4.80
N PHE A 85 8.56 3.53 -4.20
CA PHE A 85 8.95 4.83 -4.76
C PHE A 85 10.29 5.34 -4.27
N MET A 86 10.99 4.57 -3.43
CA MET A 86 12.27 4.95 -2.81
C MET A 86 12.20 6.33 -2.12
N ARG A 87 11.05 6.63 -1.51
CA ARG A 87 10.74 7.93 -0.92
C ARG A 87 9.78 7.77 0.27
N PRO A 88 9.95 8.57 1.33
CA PRO A 88 8.96 8.62 2.41
C PRO A 88 7.61 9.09 1.88
N ILE A 89 6.53 8.38 2.23
CA ILE A 89 5.17 8.83 2.00
C ILE A 89 4.61 9.36 3.32
N ASN A 90 4.15 10.61 3.30
CA ASN A 90 3.47 11.26 4.42
C ASN A 90 2.01 11.44 4.03
N CYS A 91 1.11 10.74 4.72
CA CYS A 91 -0.35 10.87 4.57
C CYS A 91 -0.94 11.53 5.81
#